data_AF-A0A522RSU2-F1
#
_entry.id   AF-A0A522RSU2-F1
#
_cell.length_a   1.000
_cell.length_b   1.000
_cell.length_c   1.000
_cell.angle_alpha   90.00
_cell.angle_beta   90.00
_cell.angle_gamma   90.00
#
_symmetry.space_group_name_H-M   'P 1'
#
loop_
_entity.id
_entity.type
_entity.pdbx_description
1 polymer ?
#
loop_
_entity_poly.entity_id
_entity_poly.type
_entity_poly.pdbx_seq_one_letter_code
_entity_poly.pdbx_strand_id
1 'polypeptide(L)'
;MQSTLQEFADAIHAKFSVHITGEPEDQLRAPFECLLQAAGETADVAVVAVGEPLLYQHAGRPDFGVSVDKLLCGYVELKASN
;
A
#
# COMPACT_ATOMS: atom_id res chain seq x y z
N MET A 1 20.88 -3.40 10.26
CA MET A 1 19.57 -3.71 9.64
C MET A 1 18.69 -2.50 9.84
N GLN A 2 18.17 -1.93 8.75
CA GLN A 2 17.09 -0.95 8.83
C GLN A 2 15.79 -1.68 9.20
N SER A 3 14.85 -0.96 9.83
CA SER A 3 13.51 -1.52 10.07
C SER A 3 12.65 -1.33 8.82
N THR A 4 11.64 -2.18 8.65
CA THR A 4 10.64 -2.05 7.57
C THR A 4 10.01 -0.65 7.53
N LEU A 5 9.77 -0.03 8.69
CA LEU A 5 9.24 1.34 8.75
C LEU A 5 10.23 2.37 8.21
N GLN A 6 11.53 2.19 8.44
CA GLN A 6 12.55 3.06 7.89
C GLN A 6 12.67 2.87 6.37
N GLU A 7 12.64 1.64 5.88
CA GLU A 7 12.65 1.34 4.44
C GLU A 7 11.43 1.96 3.72
N PHE A 8 10.25 1.86 4.34
CA PHE A 8 9.04 2.52 3.86
C PHE A 8 9.19 4.05 3.79
N ALA A 9 9.71 4.66 4.87
CA ALA A 9 9.94 6.10 4.92
C ALA A 9 10.94 6.56 3.84
N ASP A 10 12.04 5.84 3.68
CA ASP A 10 13.08 6.13 2.70
C ASP A 10 12.55 5.99 1.26
N ALA A 11 11.74 4.95 1.00
CA ALA A 11 11.12 4.73 -0.32
C ALA A 11 10.12 5.84 -0.70
N ILE A 12 9.29 6.28 0.26
CA ILE A 12 8.40 7.43 0.07
C ILE A 12 9.25 8.68 -0.19
N HIS A 13 10.22 8.97 0.68
CA HIS A 13 11.05 10.16 0.55
C HIS A 13 11.74 10.22 -0.82
N ALA A 14 12.30 9.10 -1.29
CA ALA A 14 12.92 9.00 -2.60
C ALA A 14 11.94 9.33 -3.74
N LYS A 15 10.72 8.78 -3.71
CA LYS A 15 9.70 9.03 -4.75
C LYS A 15 9.19 10.46 -4.77
N PHE A 16 9.10 11.12 -3.62
CA PHE A 16 8.66 12.53 -3.56
C PHE A 16 9.81 13.53 -3.78
N SER A 17 11.06 13.08 -3.78
CA SER A 17 12.23 13.96 -3.95
C SER A 17 12.66 14.15 -5.41
N VAL A 18 12.07 13.43 -6.37
CA VAL A 18 12.43 13.58 -7.79
C VAL A 18 11.67 14.74 -8.45
N HIS A 19 12.23 15.29 -9.53
CA HIS A 19 11.60 16.38 -10.29
C HIS A 19 10.51 15.93 -11.27
N ILE A 20 10.20 14.63 -11.30
CA ILE A 20 9.14 14.08 -12.14
C ILE A 20 7.86 14.07 -11.31
N THR A 21 6.84 14.76 -11.81
CA THR A 21 5.52 14.80 -11.17
C THR A 21 4.66 13.63 -11.65
N GLY A 22 4.03 12.94 -10.72
CA GLY A 22 2.92 12.02 -10.94
C GLY A 22 1.82 12.29 -9.93
N GLU A 23 0.74 11.51 -9.95
CA GLU A 23 -0.27 11.61 -8.89
C GLU A 23 0.39 11.33 -7.53
N PRO A 24 0.23 12.21 -6.54
CA PRO A 24 0.85 12.04 -5.22
C PRO A 24 0.51 10.70 -4.56
N GLU A 25 -0.74 10.25 -4.68
CA GLU A 25 -1.22 8.96 -4.21
C GLU A 25 -0.51 7.78 -4.90
N ASP A 26 -0.20 7.88 -6.19
CA ASP A 26 0.53 6.85 -6.93
C ASP A 26 1.95 6.63 -6.39
N GLN A 27 2.56 7.66 -5.81
CA GLN A 27 3.87 7.53 -5.19
C GLN A 27 3.83 6.71 -3.89
N LEU A 28 2.65 6.57 -3.27
CA LEU A 28 2.47 5.80 -2.05
C LEU A 28 2.20 4.32 -2.31
N ARG A 29 1.71 3.94 -3.50
CA ARG A 29 1.24 2.57 -3.82
C ARG A 29 2.30 1.50 -3.57
N ALA A 30 3.42 1.55 -4.29
CA ALA A 30 4.45 0.53 -4.17
C ALA A 30 5.11 0.46 -2.78
N PRO A 31 5.48 1.58 -2.13
CA PRO A 31 5.96 1.54 -0.75
C PRO A 31 4.94 0.91 0.22
N PHE A 32 3.65 1.21 0.04
CA PHE A 32 2.59 0.66 0.87
C PHE A 32 2.42 -0.85 0.71
N GLU A 33 2.46 -1.36 -0.53
CA GLU A 33 2.43 -2.80 -0.82
C GLU A 33 3.59 -3.53 -0.12
N CYS A 34 4.81 -3.00 -0.22
CA CYS A 34 5.99 -3.56 0.45
C CYS A 34 5.86 -3.56 1.98
N LEU A 35 5.34 -2.47 2.56
CA LEU A 35 5.10 -2.37 4.01
C LEU A 35 4.13 -3.46 4.48
N LEU A 36 3.01 -3.65 3.77
CA LEU A 36 2.02 -4.67 4.13
C LEU A 36 2.57 -6.09 4.01
N GLN A 37 3.33 -6.37 2.95
CA GLN A 37 3.97 -7.68 2.78
C GLN A 37 4.91 -7.97 3.96
N ALA A 38 5.80 -7.04 4.31
CA ALA A 38 6.74 -7.20 5.41
C ALA A 38 6.06 -7.28 6.79
N ALA A 39 4.93 -6.58 6.97
CA ALA A 39 4.10 -6.75 8.17
C ALA A 39 3.51 -8.16 8.26
N GLY A 40 3.08 -8.73 7.13
CA GLY A 40 2.63 -10.13 7.04
C GLY A 40 3.73 -11.13 7.39
N GLU A 41 4.93 -10.94 6.83
CA GLU A 41 6.11 -11.76 7.14
C GLU A 41 6.45 -11.74 8.64
N THR A 42 6.33 -10.57 9.29
CA THR A 42 6.55 -10.43 10.74
C THR A 42 5.47 -11.14 11.57
N ALA A 43 4.24 -11.21 11.07
CA ALA A 43 3.09 -11.80 11.73
C ALA A 43 2.84 -13.27 11.34
N ASP A 44 3.70 -13.87 10.50
CA ASP A 44 3.56 -15.24 9.95
C ASP A 44 2.22 -15.47 9.22
N VAL A 45 1.76 -14.48 8.47
CA VAL A 45 0.54 -14.55 7.64
C VAL A 45 0.78 -13.96 6.25
N ALA A 46 0.09 -14.47 5.23
CA ALA A 46 0.23 -13.96 3.87
C ALA A 46 -0.66 -12.73 3.67
N VAL A 47 -0.06 -11.53 3.72
CA VAL A 47 -0.74 -10.26 3.44
C VAL A 47 -0.50 -9.84 2.00
N VAL A 48 -1.58 -9.62 1.25
CA VAL A 48 -1.53 -9.16 -0.15
C VAL A 48 -2.48 -7.99 -0.35
N ALA A 49 -1.97 -6.87 -0.84
CA ALA A 49 -2.77 -5.74 -1.28
C ALA A 49 -3.09 -5.89 -2.77
N VAL A 50 -4.37 -6.03 -3.11
CA VAL A 50 -4.85 -6.16 -4.49
C VAL A 50 -5.32 -4.79 -4.96
N GLY A 51 -4.67 -4.24 -5.99
CA GLY A 51 -5.02 -2.93 -6.53
C GLY A 51 -6.41 -2.89 -7.18
N GLU A 52 -7.10 -1.77 -7.00
CA GLU A 52 -8.32 -1.40 -7.71
C GLU A 52 -9.45 -2.46 -7.64
N PRO A 53 -9.76 -3.03 -6.45
CA PRO A 53 -10.76 -4.08 -6.35
C PRO A 53 -12.15 -3.56 -6.73
N LEU A 54 -12.91 -4.40 -7.42
CA LEU A 54 -14.30 -4.13 -7.73
C LEU A 54 -15.17 -4.42 -6.51
N LEU A 55 -15.78 -3.38 -5.93
CA LEU A 55 -16.81 -3.55 -4.92
C LEU A 55 -18.12 -4.04 -5.54
N TYR A 56 -18.83 -4.89 -4.82
CA TYR A 56 -20.16 -5.33 -5.20
C TYR A 56 -21.07 -4.09 -5.42
N GLN A 57 -21.84 -4.09 -6.52
CA GLN A 57 -22.77 -3.01 -6.87
C GLN A 57 -22.17 -1.60 -7.05
N HIS A 58 -20.88 -1.48 -7.40
CA HIS A 58 -20.23 -0.20 -7.71
C HIS A 58 -20.25 0.80 -6.53
N ALA A 59 -20.24 0.32 -5.29
CA ALA A 59 -20.27 1.16 -4.09
C ALA A 59 -19.01 2.05 -3.91
N GLY A 60 -17.99 1.87 -4.75
CA GLY A 60 -16.74 2.62 -4.74
C GLY A 60 -15.62 1.83 -5.41
N ARG A 61 -14.46 2.46 -5.53
CA ARG A 61 -13.23 1.85 -6.05
C ARG A 61 -12.08 2.26 -5.14
N PRO A 62 -11.84 1.52 -4.04
CA PRO A 62 -10.72 1.82 -3.18
C PRO A 62 -9.41 1.56 -3.91
N ASP A 63 -8.33 2.17 -3.47
CA ASP A 63 -7.01 1.92 -4.04
C ASP A 63 -6.57 0.46 -3.91
N PHE A 64 -6.89 -0.17 -2.79
CA PHE A 64 -6.56 -1.57 -2.51
C PHE A 64 -7.67 -2.32 -1.75
N GLY A 65 -7.76 -3.61 -2.04
CA GLY A 65 -8.37 -4.62 -1.17
C GLY A 65 -7.27 -5.43 -0.51
N VAL A 66 -7.30 -5.56 0.82
CA VAL A 66 -6.25 -6.27 1.56
C VAL A 66 -6.75 -7.67 1.90
N SER A 67 -6.00 -8.67 1.44
CA SER A 67 -6.21 -10.07 1.76
C SER A 67 -5.20 -10.52 2.81
N VAL A 68 -5.66 -11.25 3.82
CA VAL A 68 -4.81 -12.01 4.75
C VAL A 68 -5.19 -13.49 4.63
N ASP A 69 -4.22 -14.35 4.28
CA ASP A 69 -4.42 -15.78 4.04
C ASP A 69 -5.61 -16.07 3.10
N LYS A 70 -5.68 -15.30 2.01
CA LYS A 70 -6.71 -15.38 0.94
C LYS A 70 -8.10 -14.88 1.35
N LEU A 71 -8.28 -14.39 2.57
CA LEU A 71 -9.53 -13.78 3.02
C LEU A 71 -9.44 -12.27 2.93
N LEU A 72 -10.47 -11.63 2.38
CA LEU A 72 -10.60 -10.18 2.41
C LEU A 72 -10.71 -9.69 3.87
N CYS A 73 -9.77 -8.85 4.29
CA CYS A 73 -9.74 -8.26 5.63
C CYS A 73 -10.07 -6.77 5.63
N GLY A 74 -10.18 -6.13 4.46
CA GLY A 74 -10.62 -4.74 4.37
C GLY A 74 -10.19 -4.08 3.07
N TYR A 75 -10.47 -2.78 2.99
CA TYR A 75 -10.09 -1.92 1.88
C TYR A 75 -9.24 -0.77 2.39
N VAL A 76 -8.32 -0.29 1.57
CA VAL A 76 -7.45 0.84 1.88
C VAL A 76 -7.56 1.86 0.76
N GLU A 77 -7.67 3.11 1.18
CA GLU A 77 -7.64 4.29 0.32
C GLU A 77 -6.38 5.09 0.69
N LEU A 78 -5.53 5.34 -0.30
CA LEU A 78 -4.35 6.16 -0.11
C LEU A 78 -4.72 7.63 -0.31
N LYS A 79 -4.09 8.47 0.50
CA LYS A 79 -4.20 9.92 0.42
C LYS A 79 -2.81 10.49 0.62
N ALA A 80 -2.39 11.35 -0.30
CA ALA A 80 -1.21 12.14 -0.06
C ALA A 80 -1.53 13.21 0.99
N SER A 81 -0.63 13.37 1.95
CA SER A 81 -0.71 14.46 2.92
C SER A 81 -0.29 15.75 2.23
N ASN A 82 -1.16 16.77 2.24
CA ASN A 82 -0.81 18.13 1.82
C ASN A 82 0.26 18.76 2.73
#